data_AF-A0A4C1ZQV3-F1
#
_entry.id   AF-A0A4C1ZQV3-F1
#
_cell.length_a   1.000
_cell.length_b   1.000
_cell.length_c   1.000
_cell.angle_alpha   90.00
_cell.angle_beta   90.00
_cell.angle_gamma   90.00
#
_symmetry.space_group_name_H-M   'P 1'
#
loop_
_entity.id
_entity.type
_entity.pdbx_description
1 polymer ?
#
loop_
_entity_poly.entity_id
_entity_poly.type
_entity_poly.pdbx_seq_one_letter_code
_entity_poly.pdbx_strand_id
1 'polypeptide(L)'
;MLARKVRVVPHNQASPTSEQSNQQQSNGVQQQNHQNHQSLTQQQNHQEQEQQALQQQNQQLQQQLQQNQSLQHSLQQQSQQQSLQQMLQQQQQQNQQQQSQQQALQQSIQQTLQVSQAQAQAIVEAQQALQQQVAQTLQQQQQTLQEHIQAVQQQQIQAALQRQSATLQELQQQAQKQALLAQAQAHQGKMPRARGDNKPRGRMTAYAFFVQTCREEHKRKHPDENVVFAAFSKKCAERWNTMSEKEKQRFHEMAEQDKRRYDLEMQSYVPPKGEKLGRGRKRRPMKDPNAPKRSLSAFFWFCNDERGKVKADNPELTMGDIAKELGRRWAAADPETKAKYEALSEQDKVRYDREMTAYKKGPLAAAQAQAEIDDDLGSSDLHGDDEYE
;
A
#
# COMPACT_ATOMS: atom_id res chain seq x y z
N MET A 1 -126.97 25.04 -27.92
CA MET A 1 -128.23 24.27 -27.85
C MET A 1 -128.73 24.37 -26.41
N LEU A 2 -129.79 25.15 -26.13
CA LEU A 2 -131.19 24.71 -25.91
C LEU A 2 -131.34 23.89 -24.61
N ALA A 3 -132.29 24.08 -23.69
CA ALA A 3 -133.42 25.00 -23.54
C ALA A 3 -134.06 24.81 -22.14
N ARG A 4 -134.73 25.88 -21.62
CA ARG A 4 -136.03 25.96 -20.87
C ARG A 4 -136.23 25.08 -19.61
N LYS A 5 -136.90 25.55 -18.54
CA LYS A 5 -138.33 25.99 -18.54
C LYS A 5 -138.75 26.57 -17.16
N VAL A 6 -139.79 27.40 -17.20
CA VAL A 6 -140.47 28.17 -16.13
C VAL A 6 -141.81 27.52 -15.75
N ARG A 7 -142.31 27.72 -14.50
CA ARG A 7 -143.76 27.75 -14.09
C ARG A 7 -143.87 28.27 -12.62
N VAL A 8 -144.48 29.41 -12.25
CA VAL A 8 -145.89 29.91 -12.10
C VAL A 8 -146.63 29.52 -10.76
N VAL A 9 -147.22 30.58 -10.17
CA VAL A 9 -147.99 30.90 -8.91
C VAL A 9 -149.32 30.12 -8.69
N PRO A 10 -150.09 30.21 -7.54
CA PRO A 10 -150.99 31.35 -7.14
C PRO A 10 -151.19 31.58 -5.60
N HIS A 11 -151.43 32.77 -5.02
CA HIS A 11 -152.65 33.60 -4.78
C HIS A 11 -153.83 32.98 -3.96
N ASN A 12 -154.20 33.56 -2.80
CA ASN A 12 -155.59 33.62 -2.30
C ASN A 12 -155.85 34.73 -1.23
N GLN A 13 -157.09 35.20 -1.17
CA GLN A 13 -157.58 36.49 -0.62
C GLN A 13 -158.30 36.45 0.76
N ALA A 14 -158.52 37.66 1.33
CA ALA A 14 -159.72 38.20 2.03
C ALA A 14 -160.04 37.97 3.55
N SER A 15 -160.04 39.08 4.32
CA SER A 15 -160.96 39.71 5.35
C SER A 15 -161.96 38.88 6.23
N PRO A 16 -162.64 39.41 7.31
CA PRO A 16 -162.59 40.69 8.07
C PRO A 16 -162.68 40.61 9.65
N THR A 17 -162.57 41.78 10.31
CA THR A 17 -163.14 42.26 11.62
C THR A 17 -163.56 41.32 12.77
N SER A 18 -163.08 41.57 13.99
CA SER A 18 -163.93 41.82 15.19
C SER A 18 -163.12 42.32 16.40
N GLU A 19 -163.69 43.32 17.07
CA GLU A 19 -163.18 44.05 18.21
C GLU A 19 -163.21 43.25 19.53
N GLN A 20 -162.22 43.53 20.38
CA GLN A 20 -162.27 43.51 21.84
C GLN A 20 -162.63 42.20 22.55
N SER A 21 -161.60 41.48 23.00
CA SER A 21 -161.46 41.15 24.43
C SER A 21 -160.04 40.74 24.81
N ASN A 22 -159.62 41.23 25.98
CA ASN A 22 -158.51 40.74 26.78
C ASN A 22 -157.09 40.94 26.26
N GLN A 23 -156.67 42.21 26.31
CA GLN A 23 -155.64 42.77 27.22
C GLN A 23 -155.04 41.80 28.29
N GLN A 24 -154.53 40.64 27.88
CA GLN A 24 -153.72 39.74 28.72
C GLN A 24 -152.70 38.91 27.92
N GLN A 25 -152.73 39.01 26.58
CA GLN A 25 -151.70 38.41 25.70
C GLN A 25 -150.66 39.43 25.19
N SER A 26 -150.86 40.74 25.36
CA SER A 26 -149.87 41.75 24.95
C SER A 26 -148.69 41.88 25.93
N ASN A 27 -148.93 41.67 27.24
CA ASN A 27 -147.86 41.58 28.24
C ASN A 27 -147.04 40.30 28.08
N GLY A 28 -147.66 39.19 27.65
CA GLY A 28 -146.95 37.95 27.28
C GLY A 28 -146.04 38.16 26.09
N VAL A 29 -146.52 38.76 24.99
CA VAL A 29 -145.69 39.00 23.80
C VAL A 29 -144.60 40.07 24.03
N GLN A 30 -144.85 41.12 24.83
CA GLN A 30 -143.80 42.08 25.22
C GLN A 30 -142.79 41.50 26.21
N GLN A 31 -143.23 40.73 27.20
CA GLN A 31 -142.34 40.09 28.18
C GLN A 31 -141.54 38.94 27.54
N GLN A 32 -142.14 38.23 26.58
CA GLN A 32 -141.48 37.19 25.79
C GLN A 32 -140.58 37.80 24.72
N ASN A 33 -140.92 38.95 24.12
CA ASN A 33 -139.97 39.74 23.30
C ASN A 33 -138.84 40.33 24.14
N HIS A 34 -139.10 40.78 25.38
CA HIS A 34 -138.06 41.32 26.26
C HIS A 34 -137.16 40.20 26.81
N GLN A 35 -137.71 39.03 27.14
CA GLN A 35 -136.94 37.83 27.48
C GLN A 35 -136.17 37.29 26.28
N ASN A 36 -136.76 37.28 25.08
CA ASN A 36 -136.05 36.92 23.85
C ASN A 36 -134.94 37.93 23.54
N HIS A 37 -135.16 39.22 23.75
CA HIS A 37 -134.14 40.25 23.54
C HIS A 37 -133.03 40.15 24.58
N GLN A 38 -133.34 39.98 25.88
CA GLN A 38 -132.35 39.75 26.93
C GLN A 38 -131.56 38.45 26.71
N SER A 39 -132.21 37.37 26.27
CA SER A 39 -131.56 36.11 25.91
C SER A 39 -130.63 36.29 24.70
N LEU A 40 -131.08 37.02 23.67
CA LEU A 40 -130.27 37.35 22.50
C LEU A 40 -129.08 38.24 22.87
N THR A 41 -129.25 39.21 23.77
CA THR A 41 -128.17 40.07 24.28
C THR A 41 -127.19 39.28 25.15
N GLN A 42 -127.66 38.35 25.99
CA GLN A 42 -126.77 37.44 26.74
C GLN A 42 -125.99 36.53 25.79
N GLN A 43 -126.64 36.02 24.75
CA GLN A 43 -125.99 35.20 23.72
C GLN A 43 -124.97 36.01 22.93
N GLN A 44 -125.27 37.26 22.58
CA GLN A 44 -124.33 38.19 21.95
C GLN A 44 -123.15 38.51 22.86
N ASN A 45 -123.39 38.84 24.14
CA ASN A 45 -122.33 39.09 25.11
C ASN A 45 -121.45 37.84 25.32
N HIS A 46 -122.04 36.64 25.35
CA HIS A 46 -121.28 35.40 25.46
C HIS A 46 -120.44 35.13 24.21
N GLN A 47 -120.99 35.34 23.01
CA GLN A 47 -120.25 35.26 21.74
C GLN A 47 -119.11 36.30 21.67
N GLU A 48 -119.32 37.50 22.19
CA GLU A 48 -118.32 38.56 22.21
C GLU A 48 -117.20 38.26 23.22
N GLN A 49 -117.54 37.69 24.37
CA GLN A 49 -116.59 37.22 25.37
C GLN A 49 -115.77 36.02 24.87
N GLU A 50 -116.40 35.10 24.13
CA GLU A 50 -115.75 33.98 23.46
C GLU A 50 -114.83 34.44 22.32
N GLN A 51 -115.25 35.45 21.54
CA GLN A 51 -114.37 36.13 20.57
C GLN A 51 -113.17 36.79 21.23
N GLN A 52 -113.36 37.50 22.34
CA GLN A 52 -112.25 38.11 23.08
C GLN A 52 -111.31 37.07 23.67
N ALA A 53 -111.83 35.95 24.21
CA ALA A 53 -111.02 34.85 24.71
C ALA A 53 -110.20 34.18 23.60
N LEU A 54 -110.81 33.93 22.42
CA LEU A 54 -110.12 33.45 21.23
C LEU A 54 -109.07 34.44 20.72
N GLN A 55 -109.35 35.74 20.79
CA GLN A 55 -108.41 36.78 20.40
C GLN A 55 -107.21 36.82 21.37
N GLN A 56 -107.44 36.73 22.68
CA GLN A 56 -106.38 36.62 23.68
C GLN A 56 -105.54 35.34 23.50
N GLN A 57 -106.19 34.20 23.24
CA GLN A 57 -105.51 32.93 22.97
C GLN A 57 -104.63 33.02 21.71
N ASN A 58 -105.13 33.62 20.63
CA ASN A 58 -104.34 33.87 19.43
C ASN A 58 -103.15 34.80 19.70
N GLN A 59 -103.34 35.83 20.53
CA GLN A 59 -102.28 36.76 20.91
C GLN A 59 -101.18 36.06 21.74
N GLN A 60 -101.57 35.21 22.70
CA GLN A 60 -100.63 34.37 23.46
C GLN A 60 -99.86 33.40 22.56
N LEU A 61 -100.55 32.74 21.62
CA LEU A 61 -99.92 31.83 20.67
C LEU A 61 -98.90 32.55 19.77
N GLN A 62 -99.24 33.75 19.28
CA GLN A 62 -98.30 34.60 18.53
C GLN A 62 -97.06 34.96 19.35
N GLN A 63 -97.25 35.31 20.62
CA GLN A 63 -96.16 35.66 21.53
C GLN A 63 -95.23 34.46 21.79
N GLN A 64 -95.81 33.27 21.97
CA GLN A 64 -95.07 32.02 22.13
C GLN A 64 -94.34 31.62 20.84
N LEU A 65 -94.94 31.87 19.67
CA LEU A 65 -94.29 31.67 18.37
C LEU A 65 -93.08 32.59 18.21
N GLN A 66 -93.22 33.88 18.56
CA GLN A 66 -92.12 34.84 18.57
C GLN A 66 -90.99 34.44 19.52
N GLN A 67 -91.32 33.96 20.73
CA GLN A 67 -90.32 33.45 21.68
C GLN A 67 -89.60 32.21 21.14
N ASN A 68 -90.31 31.28 20.49
CA ASN A 68 -89.67 30.12 19.86
C ASN A 68 -88.77 30.53 18.70
N GLN A 69 -89.19 31.49 17.87
CA GLN A 69 -88.37 32.03 16.79
C GLN A 69 -87.10 32.72 17.33
N SER A 70 -87.20 33.49 18.42
CA SER A 70 -86.04 34.13 19.03
C SER A 70 -85.07 33.11 19.65
N LEU A 71 -85.59 32.07 20.31
CA LEU A 71 -84.80 30.95 20.83
C LEU A 71 -84.07 30.19 19.72
N GLN A 72 -84.76 29.88 18.61
CA GLN A 72 -84.13 29.24 17.45
C GLN A 72 -82.99 30.11 16.89
N HIS A 73 -83.22 31.42 16.76
CA HIS A 73 -82.19 32.33 16.27
C HIS A 73 -80.99 32.40 17.24
N SER A 74 -81.24 32.41 18.55
CA SER A 74 -80.20 32.40 19.58
C SER A 74 -79.39 31.10 19.56
N LEU A 75 -80.03 29.94 19.46
CA LEU A 75 -79.37 28.64 19.30
C LEU A 75 -78.52 28.59 18.03
N GLN A 76 -79.03 29.14 16.92
CA GLN A 76 -78.29 29.18 15.67
C GLN A 76 -77.07 30.08 15.76
N GLN A 77 -77.17 31.25 16.42
CA GLN A 77 -76.00 32.10 16.70
C GLN A 77 -74.98 31.40 17.60
N GLN A 78 -75.43 30.68 18.63
CA GLN A 78 -74.53 29.94 19.53
C GLN A 78 -73.78 28.83 18.78
N SER A 79 -74.48 28.08 17.91
CA SER A 79 -73.87 27.06 17.06
C SER A 79 -72.84 27.66 16.10
N GLN A 80 -73.16 28.81 15.48
CA GLN A 80 -72.20 29.53 14.62
C GLN A 80 -70.97 30.00 15.42
N GLN A 81 -71.15 30.55 16.63
CA GLN A 81 -70.04 30.95 17.50
C GLN A 81 -69.15 29.77 17.89
N GLN A 82 -69.75 28.62 18.24
CA GLN A 82 -68.98 27.41 18.55
C GLN A 82 -68.18 26.90 17.35
N SER A 83 -68.77 26.91 16.15
CA SER A 83 -68.07 26.55 14.92
C SER A 83 -66.90 27.50 14.64
N LEU A 84 -67.12 28.80 14.80
CA LEU A 84 -66.06 29.80 14.63
C LEU A 84 -64.92 29.61 15.65
N GLN A 85 -65.28 29.30 16.90
CA GLN A 85 -64.31 29.06 17.97
C GLN A 85 -63.49 27.79 17.72
N GLN A 86 -64.11 26.71 17.23
CA GLN A 86 -63.40 25.51 16.80
C GLN A 86 -62.46 25.80 15.63
N MET A 87 -62.90 26.56 14.64
CA MET A 87 -62.05 26.95 13.51
C MET A 87 -60.84 27.76 13.98
N LEU A 88 -61.03 28.73 14.88
CA LEU A 88 -59.95 29.54 15.44
C LEU A 88 -58.96 28.68 16.25
N GLN A 89 -59.47 27.75 17.06
CA GLN A 89 -58.64 26.84 17.84
C GLN A 89 -57.82 25.90 16.94
N GLN A 90 -58.45 25.38 15.88
CA GLN A 90 -57.76 24.56 14.88
C GLN A 90 -56.66 25.38 14.16
N GLN A 91 -56.94 26.63 13.81
CA GLN A 91 -55.94 27.51 13.20
C GLN A 91 -54.79 27.81 14.16
N GLN A 92 -55.05 28.03 15.46
CA GLN A 92 -54.00 28.18 16.46
C GLN A 92 -53.13 26.92 16.58
N GLN A 93 -53.74 25.73 16.60
CA GLN A 93 -52.99 24.46 16.63
C GLN A 93 -52.12 24.27 15.38
N GLN A 94 -52.65 24.59 14.20
CA GLN A 94 -51.89 24.54 12.95
C GLN A 94 -50.69 25.51 12.98
N ASN A 95 -50.89 26.73 13.48
CA ASN A 95 -49.81 27.71 13.62
C ASN A 95 -48.75 27.24 14.63
N GLN A 96 -49.15 26.66 15.77
CA GLN A 96 -48.19 26.08 16.73
C GLN A 96 -47.42 24.91 16.13
N GLN A 97 -48.09 24.02 15.38
CA GLN A 97 -47.41 22.92 14.70
C GLN A 97 -46.41 23.43 13.65
N GLN A 98 -46.79 24.41 12.83
CA GLN A 98 -45.85 25.03 11.88
C GLN A 98 -44.64 25.66 12.58
N GLN A 99 -44.86 26.36 13.69
CA GLN A 99 -43.77 26.98 14.44
C GLN A 99 -42.84 25.93 15.07
N SER A 100 -43.39 24.86 15.63
CA SER A 100 -42.62 23.72 16.16
C SER A 100 -41.81 23.02 15.06
N GLN A 101 -42.41 22.80 13.88
CA GLN A 101 -41.70 22.24 12.73
C GLN A 101 -40.56 23.15 12.25
N GLN A 102 -40.77 24.46 12.20
CA GLN A 102 -39.70 25.42 11.86
C GLN A 102 -38.57 25.38 12.88
N GLN A 103 -38.88 25.32 14.18
CA GLN A 103 -37.86 25.22 15.23
C GLN A 103 -37.07 23.90 15.13
N ALA A 104 -37.74 22.77 14.91
CA ALA A 104 -37.10 21.48 14.73
C ALA A 104 -36.17 21.47 13.50
N LEU A 105 -36.63 22.06 12.38
CA LEU A 105 -35.80 22.21 11.18
C LEU A 105 -34.57 23.09 11.45
N GLN A 106 -34.76 24.22 12.15
CA GLN A 106 -33.65 25.12 12.49
C GLN A 106 -32.61 24.44 13.38
N GLN A 107 -33.05 23.65 14.37
CA GLN A 107 -32.16 22.85 15.22
C GLN A 107 -31.41 21.79 14.41
N SER A 108 -32.09 21.09 13.49
CA SER A 108 -31.46 20.10 12.61
C SER A 108 -30.40 20.72 11.71
N ILE A 109 -30.67 21.89 11.13
CA ILE A 109 -29.70 22.66 10.33
C ILE A 109 -28.49 23.05 11.20
N GLN A 110 -28.73 23.53 12.41
CA GLN A 110 -27.66 23.94 13.32
C GLN A 110 -26.78 22.76 13.75
N GLN A 111 -27.38 21.61 14.05
CA GLN A 111 -26.64 20.37 14.34
C GLN A 111 -25.81 19.92 13.13
N THR A 112 -26.41 19.94 11.93
CA THR A 112 -25.70 19.57 10.69
C THR A 112 -24.50 20.49 10.44
N LEU A 113 -24.68 21.79 10.66
CA LEU A 113 -23.60 22.77 10.55
C LEU A 113 -22.50 22.51 11.58
N GLN A 114 -22.85 22.21 12.82
CA GLN A 114 -21.89 21.90 13.88
C GLN A 114 -21.08 20.64 13.56
N VAL A 115 -21.73 19.58 13.08
CA VAL A 115 -21.04 18.35 12.64
C VAL A 115 -20.12 18.64 11.47
N SER A 116 -20.58 19.40 10.47
CA SER A 116 -19.76 19.80 9.33
C SER A 116 -18.53 20.61 9.74
N GLN A 117 -18.69 21.55 10.69
CA GLN A 117 -17.56 22.33 11.23
C GLN A 117 -16.57 21.45 12.00
N ALA A 118 -17.05 20.52 12.84
CA ALA A 118 -16.19 19.60 13.56
C ALA A 118 -15.42 18.67 12.61
N GLN A 119 -16.06 18.20 11.54
CA GLN A 119 -15.39 17.44 10.48
C GLN A 119 -14.32 18.26 9.77
N ALA A 120 -14.60 19.52 9.42
CA ALA A 120 -13.62 20.41 8.80
C ALA A 120 -12.40 20.65 9.71
N GLN A 121 -12.62 20.85 11.02
CA GLN A 121 -11.54 20.99 12.00
C GLN A 121 -10.69 19.72 12.09
N ALA A 122 -11.32 18.55 12.18
CA ALA A 122 -10.61 17.26 12.22
C ALA A 122 -9.76 17.03 10.95
N ILE A 123 -10.23 17.45 9.78
CA ILE A 123 -9.46 17.38 8.53
C ILE A 123 -8.23 18.30 8.60
N VAL A 124 -8.38 19.52 9.09
CA VAL A 124 -7.26 20.47 9.24
C VAL A 124 -6.23 19.94 10.23
N GLU A 125 -6.67 19.42 11.38
CA GLU A 125 -5.78 18.82 12.38
C GLU A 125 -5.04 17.60 11.83
N ALA A 126 -5.73 16.71 11.12
CA ALA A 126 -5.11 15.56 10.46
C ALA A 126 -4.07 16.00 9.41
N GLN A 127 -4.38 17.03 8.63
CA GLN A 127 -3.45 17.58 7.64
C GLN A 127 -2.22 18.20 8.31
N GLN A 128 -2.40 18.92 9.41
CA GLN A 128 -1.30 19.50 10.19
C GLN A 128 -0.42 18.42 10.82
N ALA A 129 -1.02 17.36 11.38
CA ALA A 129 -0.28 16.23 11.94
C ALA A 129 0.55 15.52 10.86
N LEU A 130 -0.01 15.30 9.67
CA LEU A 130 0.72 14.72 8.54
C LEU A 130 1.88 15.62 8.12
N GLN A 131 1.67 16.94 8.05
CA GLN A 131 2.72 17.91 7.71
C GLN A 131 3.86 17.90 8.74
N GLN A 132 3.53 17.80 10.04
CA GLN A 132 4.52 17.66 11.10
C GLN A 132 5.30 16.35 10.99
N GLN A 133 4.63 15.23 10.69
CA GLN A 133 5.28 13.94 10.51
C GLN A 133 6.26 13.96 9.33
N VAL A 134 5.88 14.57 8.21
CA VAL A 134 6.77 14.76 7.05
C VAL A 134 7.98 15.61 7.42
N ALA A 135 7.77 16.72 8.13
CA ALA A 135 8.86 17.60 8.58
C ALA A 135 9.84 16.87 9.53
N GLN A 136 9.32 16.11 10.49
CA GLN A 136 10.13 15.31 11.41
C GLN A 136 10.93 14.23 10.67
N THR A 137 10.31 13.54 9.71
CA THR A 137 10.97 12.50 8.91
C THR A 137 12.09 13.10 8.07
N LEU A 138 11.86 14.27 7.48
CA LEU A 138 12.87 14.98 6.70
C LEU A 138 14.05 15.43 7.58
N GLN A 139 13.76 15.97 8.77
CA GLN A 139 14.78 16.38 9.73
C GLN A 139 15.61 15.17 10.20
N GLN A 140 14.97 14.03 10.49
CA GLN A 140 15.66 12.81 10.89
C GLN A 140 16.57 12.28 9.78
N GLN A 141 16.10 12.29 8.52
CA GLN A 141 16.93 11.91 7.37
C GLN A 141 18.13 12.85 7.22
N GLN A 142 17.93 14.16 7.37
CA GLN A 142 19.01 15.14 7.31
C GLN A 142 20.05 14.91 8.42
N GLN A 143 19.61 14.65 9.65
CA GLN A 143 20.50 14.34 10.76
C GLN A 143 21.28 13.04 10.51
N THR A 144 20.60 11.98 10.08
CA THR A 144 21.24 10.69 9.77
C THR A 144 22.29 10.86 8.66
N LEU A 145 21.99 11.66 7.63
CA LEU A 145 22.93 11.96 6.56
C LEU A 145 24.15 12.73 7.08
N GLN A 146 23.96 13.74 7.94
CA GLN A 146 25.05 14.47 8.58
C GLN A 146 25.94 13.56 9.44
N GLU A 147 25.33 12.69 10.25
CA GLU A 147 26.05 11.70 11.06
C GLU A 147 26.87 10.75 10.18
N HIS A 148 26.29 10.29 9.07
CA HIS A 148 26.99 9.41 8.14
C HIS A 148 28.18 10.11 7.48
N ILE A 149 28.02 11.38 7.07
CA ILE A 149 29.11 12.19 6.52
C ILE A 149 30.24 12.35 7.54
N GLN A 150 29.91 12.68 8.79
CA GLN A 150 30.91 12.78 9.87
C GLN A 150 31.61 11.45 10.15
N ALA A 151 30.87 10.34 10.19
CA ALA A 151 31.43 9.01 10.41
C ALA A 151 32.41 8.62 9.30
N VAL A 152 32.06 8.88 8.04
CA VAL A 152 32.96 8.63 6.90
C VAL A 152 34.21 9.50 6.98
N GLN A 153 34.08 10.79 7.31
CA GLN A 153 35.23 11.68 7.50
C GLN A 153 36.15 11.20 8.63
N GLN A 154 35.58 10.81 9.79
CA GLN A 154 36.37 10.25 10.89
C GLN A 154 37.08 8.96 10.49
N GLN A 155 36.40 8.06 9.77
CA GLN A 155 37.00 6.82 9.29
C GLN A 155 38.17 7.10 8.32
N GLN A 156 38.04 8.09 7.44
CA GLN A 156 39.12 8.51 6.54
C GLN A 156 40.31 9.07 7.31
N ILE A 157 40.07 9.92 8.32
CA ILE A 157 41.12 10.48 9.17
C ILE A 157 41.84 9.36 9.94
N GLN A 158 41.09 8.43 10.55
CA GLN A 158 41.67 7.29 11.26
C GLN A 158 42.50 6.40 10.33
N ALA A 159 42.00 6.10 9.12
CA ALA A 159 42.74 5.32 8.14
C ALA A 159 44.02 6.04 7.69
N ALA A 160 44.00 7.37 7.52
CA ALA A 160 45.17 8.16 7.20
C ALA A 160 46.21 8.14 8.34
N LEU A 161 45.76 8.30 9.59
CA LEU A 161 46.61 8.19 10.78
C LEU A 161 47.25 6.80 10.90
N GLN A 162 46.47 5.73 10.70
CA GLN A 162 47.00 4.36 10.72
C GLN A 162 48.06 4.12 9.64
N ARG A 163 47.86 4.68 8.44
CA ARG A 163 48.87 4.62 7.38
C ARG A 163 50.14 5.36 7.80
N GLN A 164 50.02 6.56 8.36
CA GLN A 164 51.18 7.31 8.84
C GLN A 164 51.92 6.57 9.97
N SER A 165 51.19 5.99 10.94
CA SER A 165 51.80 5.21 12.02
C SER A 165 52.50 3.96 11.49
N ALA A 166 51.93 3.26 10.51
CA ALA A 166 52.56 2.11 9.88
C ALA A 166 53.86 2.51 9.17
N THR A 167 53.86 3.62 8.42
CA THR A 167 55.07 4.14 7.76
C THR A 167 56.16 4.52 8.77
N LEU A 168 55.80 5.16 9.88
CA LEU A 168 56.75 5.49 10.96
C LEU A 168 57.33 4.22 11.59
N GLN A 169 56.50 3.21 11.82
CA GLN A 169 56.94 1.93 12.40
C GLN A 169 57.87 1.16 11.45
N GLU A 170 57.59 1.17 10.14
CA GLU A 170 58.50 0.62 9.12
C GLU A 170 59.83 1.37 9.09
N LEU A 171 59.81 2.71 9.17
CA LEU A 171 61.02 3.52 9.21
C LEU A 171 61.85 3.23 10.47
N GLN A 172 61.19 3.07 11.62
CA GLN A 172 61.84 2.70 12.87
C GLN A 172 62.45 1.30 12.82
N GLN A 173 61.76 0.32 12.22
CA GLN A 173 62.32 -1.01 11.97
C GLN A 173 63.50 -0.97 11.00
N GLN A 174 63.43 -0.15 9.94
CA GLN A 174 64.55 0.03 9.00
C GLN A 174 65.75 0.66 9.70
N ALA A 175 65.54 1.67 10.55
CA ALA A 175 66.60 2.31 11.34
C ALA A 175 67.23 1.33 12.34
N GLN A 176 66.42 0.53 13.05
CA GLN A 176 66.92 -0.53 13.94
C GLN A 176 67.71 -1.58 13.17
N LYS A 177 67.23 -2.00 11.99
CA LYS A 177 67.93 -2.93 11.11
C LYS A 177 69.23 -2.34 10.59
N GLN A 178 69.26 -1.07 10.21
CA GLN A 178 70.49 -0.36 9.83
C GLN A 178 71.46 -0.24 11.01
N ALA A 179 70.99 0.02 12.23
CA ALA A 179 71.83 0.06 13.42
C ALA A 179 72.42 -1.33 13.74
N LEU A 180 71.62 -2.39 13.63
CA LEU A 180 72.08 -3.76 13.78
C LEU A 180 73.09 -4.14 12.68
N LEU A 181 72.83 -3.70 11.45
CA LEU A 181 73.76 -3.83 10.32
C LEU A 181 75.04 -3.02 10.52
N ALA A 182 74.99 -1.84 11.14
CA ALA A 182 76.15 -1.02 11.44
C ALA A 182 76.99 -1.62 12.58
N GLN A 183 76.35 -2.17 13.62
CA GLN A 183 77.02 -2.99 14.64
C GLN A 183 77.64 -4.26 14.02
N ALA A 184 76.94 -4.89 13.07
CA ALA A 184 77.49 -6.01 12.31
C ALA A 184 78.63 -5.58 11.36
N GLN A 185 78.63 -4.35 10.82
CA GLN A 185 79.68 -3.83 9.93
C GLN A 185 80.91 -3.31 10.68
N ALA A 186 80.79 -2.98 11.97
CA ALA A 186 81.93 -2.84 12.86
C ALA A 186 82.67 -4.19 13.07
N HIS A 187 82.00 -5.30 12.78
CA HIS A 187 82.59 -6.64 12.61
C HIS A 187 82.52 -7.08 11.13
N GLN A 188 83.45 -6.54 10.34
CA GLN A 188 83.69 -6.89 8.94
C GLN A 188 82.76 -6.27 7.89
N GLY A 189 83.38 -5.86 6.78
CA GLY A 189 82.71 -5.17 5.68
C GLY A 189 81.74 -6.01 4.85
N LYS A 190 81.03 -5.26 4.00
CA LYS A 190 80.15 -5.64 2.88
C LYS A 190 78.67 -5.98 3.23
N MET A 191 77.81 -5.03 2.85
CA MET A 191 76.35 -5.05 2.60
C MET A 191 75.57 -6.38 2.71
N PRO A 192 74.53 -6.46 3.56
CA PRO A 192 73.56 -7.56 3.53
C PRO A 192 72.26 -7.16 2.82
N ARG A 193 71.89 -7.92 1.79
CA ARG A 193 70.51 -8.01 1.31
C ARG A 193 69.75 -8.93 2.25
N ALA A 194 69.06 -8.35 3.22
CA ALA A 194 68.26 -9.12 4.17
C ALA A 194 67.05 -9.76 3.48
N ARG A 195 67.04 -11.09 3.41
CA ARG A 195 65.81 -11.88 3.50
C ARG A 195 65.95 -12.71 4.76
N GLY A 196 65.12 -12.39 5.75
CA GLY A 196 65.02 -13.16 6.98
C GLY A 196 64.40 -14.50 6.62
N ASP A 197 65.19 -15.54 6.82
CA ASP A 197 64.93 -16.97 6.85
C ASP A 197 66.17 -17.61 6.25
N ASN A 198 66.73 -18.64 6.88
CA ASN A 198 67.89 -19.42 6.39
C ASN A 198 67.60 -20.16 5.06
N LYS A 199 66.60 -19.72 4.31
CA LYS A 199 66.15 -20.24 3.04
C LYS A 199 67.22 -19.94 1.97
N PRO A 200 67.73 -20.98 1.31
CA PRO A 200 68.66 -20.85 0.19
C PRO A 200 68.18 -19.83 -0.85
N ARG A 201 69.09 -18.99 -1.34
CA ARG A 201 68.75 -18.00 -2.38
C ARG A 201 68.34 -18.75 -3.65
N GLY A 202 67.14 -18.47 -4.15
CA GLY A 202 66.61 -19.08 -5.37
C GLY A 202 67.59 -19.07 -6.55
N ARG A 203 67.49 -20.11 -7.39
CA ARG A 203 68.33 -20.29 -8.58
C ARG A 203 68.23 -19.11 -9.52
N MET A 204 69.37 -18.53 -9.87
CA MET A 204 69.48 -17.50 -10.90
C MET A 204 69.57 -18.14 -12.28
N THR A 205 68.80 -17.60 -13.22
CA THR A 205 68.80 -18.05 -14.62
C THR A 205 69.96 -17.40 -15.38
N ALA A 206 70.31 -17.93 -16.55
CA ALA A 206 71.36 -17.39 -17.41
C ALA A 206 71.11 -15.90 -17.74
N TYR A 207 69.86 -15.58 -18.07
CA TYR A 207 69.44 -14.19 -18.30
C TYR A 207 69.57 -13.31 -17.04
N ALA A 208 69.31 -13.84 -15.84
CA ALA A 208 69.46 -13.08 -14.59
C ALA A 208 70.93 -12.72 -14.31
N PHE A 209 71.86 -13.64 -14.57
CA PHE A 209 73.30 -13.36 -14.53
C PHE A 209 73.71 -12.33 -15.58
N PHE A 210 73.19 -12.45 -16.79
CA PHE A 210 73.45 -11.49 -17.86
C PHE A 210 72.98 -10.07 -17.49
N VAL A 211 71.74 -9.93 -17.03
CA VAL A 211 71.21 -8.63 -16.58
C VAL A 211 72.02 -8.07 -15.42
N GLN A 212 72.52 -8.91 -14.52
CA GLN A 212 73.44 -8.47 -13.46
C GLN A 212 74.73 -7.91 -14.04
N THR A 213 75.36 -8.59 -14.99
CA THR A 213 76.58 -8.08 -15.65
C THR A 213 76.32 -6.78 -16.41
N CYS A 214 75.19 -6.65 -17.09
CA CYS A 214 74.81 -5.39 -17.74
C CYS A 214 74.58 -4.25 -16.73
N ARG A 215 74.02 -4.55 -15.54
CA ARG A 215 73.85 -3.54 -14.47
C ARG A 215 75.19 -3.09 -13.92
N GLU A 216 76.13 -4.01 -13.71
CA GLU A 216 77.48 -3.71 -13.22
C GLU A 216 78.28 -2.89 -14.25
N GLU A 217 78.21 -3.25 -15.54
CA GLU A 217 78.81 -2.47 -16.61
C GLU A 217 78.23 -1.05 -16.69
N HIS A 218 76.91 -0.92 -16.59
CA HIS A 218 76.23 0.38 -16.64
C HIS A 218 76.60 1.24 -15.42
N LYS A 219 76.61 0.66 -14.22
CA LYS A 219 77.02 1.38 -13.00
C LYS A 219 78.48 1.82 -13.03
N ARG A 220 79.35 1.05 -13.70
CA ARG A 220 80.76 1.42 -13.90
C ARG A 220 80.94 2.56 -14.91
N LYS A 221 80.18 2.56 -16.00
CA LYS A 221 80.30 3.55 -17.09
C LYS A 221 79.52 4.84 -16.80
N HIS A 222 78.44 4.74 -16.04
CA HIS A 222 77.58 5.87 -15.67
C HIS A 222 77.29 5.83 -14.16
N PRO A 223 78.26 6.22 -13.31
CA PRO A 223 78.09 6.18 -11.86
C PRO A 223 77.03 7.16 -11.34
N ASP A 224 76.88 8.32 -12.00
CA ASP A 224 76.00 9.42 -11.57
C ASP A 224 74.66 9.49 -12.32
N GLU A 225 74.46 8.63 -13.34
CA GLU A 225 73.21 8.60 -14.10
C GLU A 225 72.19 7.65 -13.47
N ASN A 226 71.02 8.18 -13.09
CA ASN A 226 69.98 7.40 -12.44
C ASN A 226 69.25 6.50 -13.46
N VAL A 227 69.48 5.20 -13.38
CA VAL A 227 69.03 4.24 -14.39
C VAL A 227 67.52 4.02 -14.31
N VAL A 228 66.76 4.53 -15.30
CA VAL A 228 65.33 4.25 -15.43
C VAL A 228 65.13 2.76 -15.76
N PHE A 229 64.60 2.00 -14.79
CA PHE A 229 64.48 0.53 -14.84
C PHE A 229 63.77 0.03 -16.12
N ALA A 230 62.72 0.72 -16.56
CA ALA A 230 61.96 0.34 -17.76
C ALA A 230 62.80 0.44 -19.04
N ALA A 231 63.60 1.50 -19.19
CA ALA A 231 64.48 1.69 -20.35
C ALA A 231 65.67 0.71 -20.30
N PHE A 232 66.24 0.49 -19.11
CA PHE A 232 67.34 -0.45 -18.92
C PHE A 232 66.95 -1.90 -19.18
N SER A 233 65.76 -2.32 -18.72
CA SER A 233 65.26 -3.68 -18.97
C SER A 233 65.05 -3.95 -20.46
N LYS A 234 64.58 -2.95 -21.23
CA LYS A 234 64.44 -3.05 -22.69
C LYS A 234 65.81 -3.23 -23.38
N LYS A 235 66.79 -2.37 -23.04
CA LYS A 235 68.16 -2.48 -23.55
C LYS A 235 68.81 -3.83 -23.22
N CYS A 236 68.57 -4.39 -22.04
CA CYS A 236 69.06 -5.72 -21.69
C CYS A 236 68.37 -6.83 -22.49
N ALA A 237 67.06 -6.76 -22.69
CA ALA A 237 66.34 -7.75 -23.49
C ALA A 237 66.82 -7.76 -24.96
N GLU A 238 67.00 -6.59 -25.56
CA GLU A 238 67.55 -6.43 -26.91
C GLU A 238 68.96 -7.02 -27.01
N ARG A 239 69.86 -6.65 -26.08
CA ARG A 239 71.24 -7.16 -26.05
C ARG A 239 71.30 -8.67 -25.82
N TRP A 240 70.44 -9.24 -24.97
CA TRP A 240 70.38 -10.70 -24.81
C TRP A 240 69.92 -11.39 -26.09
N ASN A 241 68.94 -10.83 -26.81
CA ASN A 241 68.45 -11.44 -28.04
C ASN A 241 69.48 -11.36 -29.18
N THR A 242 70.28 -10.29 -29.25
CA THR A 242 71.33 -10.11 -30.27
C THR A 242 72.65 -10.80 -29.94
N MET A 243 72.83 -11.30 -28.72
CA MET A 243 74.03 -12.06 -28.36
C MET A 243 74.07 -13.44 -28.99
N SER A 244 75.28 -13.83 -29.39
CA SER A 244 75.55 -15.15 -29.98
C SER A 244 75.40 -16.26 -28.95
N GLU A 245 75.07 -17.47 -29.40
CA GLU A 245 74.90 -18.63 -28.52
C GLU A 245 76.17 -18.92 -27.71
N LYS A 246 77.35 -18.68 -28.29
CA LYS A 246 78.64 -18.84 -27.61
C LYS A 246 78.83 -17.86 -26.44
N GLU A 247 78.29 -16.65 -26.54
CA GLU A 247 78.33 -15.65 -25.46
C GLU A 247 77.28 -15.96 -24.39
N LYS A 248 76.10 -16.44 -24.80
CA LYS A 248 75.06 -16.91 -23.87
C LYS A 248 75.50 -18.16 -23.11
N GLN A 249 76.29 -19.03 -23.75
CA GLN A 249 76.78 -20.27 -23.16
C GLN A 249 77.52 -20.03 -21.83
N ARG A 250 78.32 -18.96 -21.77
CA ARG A 250 79.00 -18.55 -20.53
C ARG A 250 78.01 -18.26 -19.39
N PHE A 251 76.87 -17.64 -19.70
CA PHE A 251 75.80 -17.37 -18.72
C PHE A 251 74.97 -18.61 -18.39
N HIS A 252 74.81 -19.54 -19.35
CA HIS A 252 74.20 -20.84 -19.10
C HIS A 252 75.03 -21.69 -18.14
N GLU A 253 76.36 -21.71 -18.29
CA GLU A 253 77.26 -22.38 -17.35
C GLU A 253 77.19 -21.78 -15.94
N MET A 254 77.15 -20.45 -15.83
CA MET A 254 76.95 -19.76 -14.54
C MET A 254 75.61 -20.12 -13.89
N ALA A 255 74.54 -20.23 -14.69
CA ALA A 255 73.22 -20.63 -14.19
C ALA A 255 73.19 -22.09 -13.70
N GLU A 256 73.86 -23.00 -14.40
CA GLU A 256 73.98 -24.40 -13.97
C GLU A 256 74.82 -24.54 -12.70
N GLN A 257 75.86 -23.73 -12.52
CA GLN A 257 76.62 -23.68 -11.27
C GLN A 257 75.77 -23.13 -10.10
N ASP A 258 75.00 -22.06 -10.32
CA ASP A 258 74.10 -21.51 -9.29
C ASP A 258 72.94 -22.47 -8.96
N LYS A 259 72.51 -23.27 -9.93
CA LYS A 259 71.59 -24.38 -9.72
C LYS A 259 72.17 -25.45 -8.80
N ARG A 260 73.42 -25.88 -9.02
CA ARG A 260 74.10 -26.82 -8.11
C ARG A 260 74.27 -26.25 -6.71
N ARG A 261 74.67 -24.98 -6.59
CA ARG A 261 74.73 -24.26 -5.31
C ARG A 261 73.39 -24.33 -4.58
N TYR A 262 72.31 -23.93 -5.24
CA TYR A 262 70.98 -23.93 -4.63
C TYR A 262 70.50 -25.33 -4.27
N ASP A 263 70.77 -26.33 -5.11
CA ASP A 263 70.34 -27.71 -4.85
C ASP A 263 71.08 -28.28 -3.62
N LEU A 264 72.37 -27.95 -3.42
CA LEU A 264 73.14 -28.30 -2.21
C LEU A 264 72.70 -27.52 -0.96
N GLU A 265 72.46 -26.22 -1.11
CA GLU A 265 71.92 -25.39 -0.02
C GLU A 265 70.51 -25.85 0.38
N MET A 266 69.70 -26.31 -0.57
CA MET A 266 68.36 -26.86 -0.30
C MET A 266 68.41 -28.22 0.39
N GLN A 267 69.42 -29.04 0.13
CA GLN A 267 69.61 -30.33 0.82
C GLN A 267 69.96 -30.16 2.31
N SER A 268 70.68 -29.09 2.65
CA SER A 268 71.05 -28.75 4.04
C SER A 268 69.99 -27.90 4.76
N TYR A 269 68.94 -27.46 4.04
CA TYR A 269 67.89 -26.62 4.59
C TYR A 269 66.78 -27.45 5.23
N VAL A 270 66.61 -27.32 6.55
CA VAL A 270 65.48 -27.86 7.31
C VAL A 270 64.45 -26.75 7.52
N PRO A 271 63.26 -26.81 6.89
CA PRO A 271 62.24 -25.78 7.07
C PRO A 271 61.74 -25.72 8.53
N PRO A 272 61.55 -24.53 9.11
CA PRO A 272 60.90 -24.37 10.40
C PRO A 272 59.51 -25.03 10.44
N LYS A 273 59.20 -25.72 11.54
CA LYS A 273 58.00 -26.55 11.72
C LYS A 273 56.73 -25.68 11.60
N GLY A 274 56.05 -25.76 10.45
CA GLY A 274 54.78 -25.07 10.20
C GLY A 274 54.71 -24.32 8.86
N GLU A 275 55.83 -24.10 8.17
CA GLU A 275 55.83 -23.40 6.89
C GLU A 275 55.73 -24.39 5.71
N LYS A 276 54.54 -24.51 5.11
CA LYS A 276 54.34 -25.29 3.90
C LYS A 276 55.15 -24.67 2.76
N LEU A 277 56.21 -25.33 2.28
CA LEU A 277 56.87 -25.02 1.01
C LEU A 277 55.94 -25.33 -0.19
N GLY A 278 54.84 -24.60 -0.30
CA GLY A 278 53.97 -24.59 -1.46
C GLY A 278 54.41 -23.48 -2.40
N ARG A 279 54.87 -23.84 -3.60
CA ARG A 279 55.14 -22.89 -4.69
C ARG A 279 53.93 -21.95 -4.82
N GLY A 280 54.20 -20.65 -4.84
CA GLY A 280 53.21 -19.56 -4.82
C GLY A 280 52.17 -19.60 -5.94
N ARG A 281 51.16 -20.46 -5.80
CA ARG A 281 49.82 -20.13 -6.28
C ARG A 281 49.22 -19.19 -5.26
N LYS A 282 49.15 -17.91 -5.62
CA LYS A 282 48.37 -16.86 -4.94
C LYS A 282 47.07 -17.52 -4.44
N ARG A 283 46.88 -17.64 -3.11
CA ARG A 283 45.66 -18.23 -2.56
C ARG A 283 44.50 -17.46 -3.17
N ARG A 284 43.64 -18.14 -3.93
CA ARG A 284 42.46 -17.50 -4.51
C ARG A 284 41.68 -16.94 -3.31
N PRO A 285 41.25 -15.66 -3.34
CA PRO A 285 40.51 -15.07 -2.25
C PRO A 285 39.33 -15.98 -1.86
N MET A 286 39.02 -16.02 -0.56
CA MET A 286 37.87 -16.74 -0.03
C MET A 286 36.64 -16.30 -0.82
N LYS A 287 35.89 -17.24 -1.40
CA LYS A 287 34.68 -16.87 -2.15
C LYS A 287 33.65 -16.36 -1.16
N ASP A 288 32.95 -15.31 -1.55
CA ASP A 288 31.82 -14.76 -0.83
C ASP A 288 30.75 -15.86 -0.63
N PRO A 289 30.29 -16.12 0.61
CA PRO A 289 29.21 -17.08 0.88
C PRO A 289 27.90 -16.76 0.15
N ASN A 290 27.66 -15.51 -0.23
CA ASN A 290 26.42 -15.05 -0.87
C ASN A 290 26.52 -15.00 -2.40
N ALA A 291 27.69 -15.30 -2.99
CA ALA A 291 27.84 -15.30 -4.43
C ALA A 291 27.20 -16.55 -5.07
N PRO A 292 26.45 -16.40 -6.18
CA PRO A 292 25.93 -17.53 -6.94
C PRO A 292 27.01 -18.57 -7.26
N LYS A 293 26.66 -19.85 -7.10
CA LYS A 293 27.59 -20.95 -7.38
C LYS A 293 27.81 -21.06 -8.88
N ARG A 294 29.08 -21.04 -9.31
CA ARG A 294 29.50 -21.16 -10.71
C ARG A 294 28.74 -22.28 -11.43
N SER A 295 28.38 -22.04 -12.69
CA SER A 295 27.81 -23.08 -13.53
C SER A 295 28.75 -24.28 -13.68
N LEU A 296 28.16 -25.47 -13.74
CA LEU A 296 28.81 -26.74 -13.97
C LEU A 296 28.89 -26.98 -15.48
N SER A 297 30.05 -27.45 -15.93
CA SER A 297 30.25 -27.90 -17.30
C SER A 297 29.60 -29.27 -17.53
N ALA A 298 29.26 -29.59 -18.77
CA ALA A 298 28.73 -30.89 -19.20
C ALA A 298 29.46 -32.10 -18.59
N PHE A 299 30.80 -32.05 -18.54
CA PHE A 299 31.60 -33.10 -17.92
C PHE A 299 31.31 -33.27 -16.40
N PHE A 300 31.08 -32.17 -15.69
CA PHE A 300 30.78 -32.22 -14.26
C PHE A 300 29.36 -32.71 -13.97
N TRP A 301 28.40 -32.42 -14.84
CA TRP A 301 27.05 -33.02 -14.79
C TRP A 301 27.14 -34.53 -14.99
N PHE A 302 27.85 -34.99 -16.02
CA PHE A 302 28.13 -36.41 -16.25
C PHE A 302 28.80 -37.07 -15.04
N CYS A 303 29.83 -36.42 -14.47
CA CYS A 303 30.50 -36.94 -13.27
C CYS A 303 29.59 -36.99 -12.03
N ASN A 304 28.54 -36.17 -11.95
CA ASN A 304 27.64 -36.20 -10.81
C ASN A 304 26.77 -37.46 -10.83
N ASP A 305 26.26 -37.82 -12.01
CA ASP A 305 25.37 -38.95 -12.21
C ASP A 305 26.13 -40.29 -12.23
N GLU A 306 27.33 -40.31 -12.83
CA GLU A 306 28.11 -41.54 -13.00
C GLU A 306 29.04 -41.85 -11.80
N ARG A 307 29.37 -40.86 -10.96
CA ARG A 307 30.22 -41.11 -9.78
C ARG A 307 29.61 -42.13 -8.83
N GLY A 308 28.28 -42.09 -8.65
CA GLY A 308 27.56 -43.06 -7.81
C GLY A 308 27.71 -44.48 -8.35
N LYS A 309 27.57 -44.65 -9.67
CA LYS A 309 27.69 -45.94 -10.35
C LYS A 309 29.12 -46.49 -10.30
N VAL A 310 30.11 -45.67 -10.64
CA VAL A 310 31.53 -46.07 -10.59
C VAL A 310 31.96 -46.45 -9.16
N LYS A 311 31.45 -45.74 -8.14
CA LYS A 311 31.73 -46.06 -6.73
C LYS A 311 31.02 -47.34 -6.27
N ALA A 312 29.81 -47.61 -6.77
CA ALA A 312 29.10 -48.85 -6.47
C ALA A 312 29.78 -50.06 -7.13
N ASP A 313 30.23 -49.91 -8.37
CA ASP A 313 30.96 -50.95 -9.09
C ASP A 313 32.35 -51.20 -8.49
N ASN A 314 32.96 -50.18 -7.89
CA ASN A 314 34.32 -50.22 -7.36
C ASN A 314 34.43 -49.49 -6.01
N PRO A 315 33.92 -50.07 -4.92
CA PRO A 315 33.85 -49.41 -3.61
C PRO A 315 35.23 -49.20 -2.94
N GLU A 316 36.26 -49.91 -3.39
CA GLU A 316 37.64 -49.77 -2.89
C GLU A 316 38.45 -48.66 -3.57
N LEU A 317 37.97 -48.10 -4.69
CA LEU A 317 38.69 -47.06 -5.41
C LEU A 317 38.63 -45.72 -4.68
N THR A 318 39.78 -45.04 -4.63
CA THR A 318 39.85 -43.70 -4.06
C THR A 318 39.11 -42.69 -4.95
N MET A 319 38.64 -41.59 -4.36
CA MET A 319 37.96 -40.53 -5.11
C MET A 319 38.81 -39.97 -6.28
N GLY A 320 40.14 -40.05 -6.17
CA GLY A 320 41.06 -39.66 -7.24
C GLY A 320 41.06 -40.63 -8.42
N ASP A 321 40.91 -41.93 -8.16
CA ASP A 321 40.90 -42.96 -9.21
C ASP A 321 39.53 -43.07 -9.87
N ILE A 322 38.45 -42.87 -9.11
CA ILE A 322 37.08 -42.69 -9.65
C ILE A 322 37.04 -41.51 -10.64
N ALA A 323 37.70 -40.39 -10.31
CA ALA A 323 37.75 -39.23 -11.20
C ALA A 323 38.51 -39.51 -12.52
N LYS A 324 39.56 -40.33 -12.48
CA LYS A 324 40.29 -40.76 -13.69
C LYS A 324 39.42 -41.66 -14.57
N GLU A 325 38.70 -42.60 -13.97
CA GLU A 325 37.81 -43.50 -14.72
C GLU A 325 36.63 -42.73 -15.34
N LEU A 326 36.04 -41.77 -14.62
CA LEU A 326 35.01 -40.88 -15.17
C LEU A 326 35.53 -40.04 -16.35
N GLY A 327 36.78 -39.57 -16.28
CA GLY A 327 37.43 -38.89 -17.40
C GLY A 327 37.58 -39.78 -18.64
N ARG A 328 37.96 -41.05 -18.45
CA ARG A 328 38.05 -42.04 -19.52
C ARG A 328 36.68 -42.34 -20.14
N ARG A 329 35.66 -42.55 -19.31
CA ARG A 329 34.28 -42.80 -19.76
C ARG A 329 33.69 -41.60 -20.50
N TRP A 330 33.98 -40.37 -20.06
CA TRP A 330 33.55 -39.17 -20.79
C TRP A 330 34.24 -39.03 -22.15
N ALA A 331 35.53 -39.33 -22.25
CA ALA A 331 36.23 -39.32 -23.53
C ALA A 331 35.59 -40.32 -24.51
N ALA A 332 35.25 -41.51 -24.02
CA ALA A 332 34.61 -42.59 -24.78
C ALA A 332 33.09 -42.48 -24.94
N ALA A 333 32.43 -41.51 -24.30
CA ALA A 333 30.97 -41.38 -24.36
C ALA A 333 30.49 -40.93 -25.74
N ASP A 334 29.32 -41.45 -26.12
CA ASP A 334 28.68 -41.16 -27.41
C ASP A 334 28.28 -39.68 -27.54
N PRO A 335 28.26 -39.13 -28.77
CA PRO A 335 27.85 -37.75 -29.02
C PRO A 335 26.46 -37.42 -28.46
N GLU A 336 25.53 -38.37 -28.49
CA GLU A 336 24.17 -38.20 -27.94
C GLU A 336 24.17 -38.06 -26.40
N THR A 337 24.98 -38.88 -25.73
CA THR A 337 25.16 -38.77 -24.28
C THR A 337 25.82 -37.44 -23.92
N LYS A 338 26.85 -37.02 -24.70
CA LYS A 338 27.50 -35.72 -24.50
C LYS A 338 26.53 -34.55 -24.74
N ALA A 339 25.70 -34.63 -25.78
CA ALA A 339 24.71 -33.60 -26.12
C ALA A 339 23.68 -33.40 -24.99
N LYS A 340 23.22 -34.47 -24.35
CA LYS A 340 22.34 -34.39 -23.17
C LYS A 340 22.97 -33.55 -22.04
N TYR A 341 24.23 -33.83 -21.71
CA TYR A 341 24.92 -33.09 -20.64
C TYR A 341 25.36 -31.69 -21.06
N GLU A 342 25.55 -31.45 -22.36
CA GLU A 342 25.80 -30.12 -22.92
C GLU A 342 24.56 -29.24 -22.82
N ALA A 343 23.37 -29.78 -23.11
CA ALA A 343 22.10 -29.08 -22.89
C ALA A 343 21.89 -28.72 -21.41
N LEU A 344 22.15 -29.65 -20.48
CA LEU A 344 22.10 -29.39 -19.03
C LEU A 344 23.13 -28.34 -18.59
N SER A 345 24.32 -28.35 -19.18
CA SER A 345 25.35 -27.35 -18.92
C SER A 345 24.95 -25.96 -19.41
N GLU A 346 24.28 -25.86 -20.55
CA GLU A 346 23.82 -24.58 -21.09
C GLU A 346 22.66 -24.04 -20.26
N GLN A 347 21.71 -24.90 -19.84
CA GLN A 347 20.63 -24.50 -18.93
C GLN A 347 21.19 -23.98 -17.58
N ASP A 348 22.19 -24.66 -17.02
CA ASP A 348 22.83 -24.23 -15.76
C ASP A 348 23.65 -22.94 -15.93
N LYS A 349 24.20 -22.70 -17.12
CA LYS A 349 24.84 -21.43 -17.47
C LYS A 349 23.83 -20.29 -17.55
N VAL A 350 22.65 -20.51 -18.15
CA VAL A 350 21.55 -19.54 -18.14
C VAL A 350 21.09 -19.22 -16.71
N ARG A 351 20.93 -20.24 -15.85
CA ARG A 351 20.64 -20.07 -14.42
C ARG A 351 21.70 -19.19 -13.74
N TYR A 352 22.97 -19.53 -13.90
CA TYR A 352 24.08 -18.79 -13.27
C TYR A 352 24.16 -17.33 -13.77
N ASP A 353 23.92 -17.08 -15.06
CA ASP A 353 23.92 -15.72 -15.61
C ASP A 353 22.75 -14.89 -15.08
N ARG A 354 21.56 -15.49 -14.89
CA ARG A 354 20.41 -14.86 -14.24
C ARG A 354 20.71 -14.54 -12.78
N GLU A 355 21.19 -15.51 -12.01
CA GLU A 355 21.53 -15.33 -10.59
C GLU A 355 22.66 -14.32 -10.39
N MET A 356 23.70 -14.33 -11.24
CA MET A 356 24.79 -13.36 -11.20
C MET A 356 24.32 -11.95 -11.57
N THR A 357 23.35 -11.83 -12.47
CA THR A 357 22.74 -10.55 -12.81
C THR A 357 21.94 -10.02 -11.63
N ALA A 358 21.17 -10.86 -10.94
CA ALA A 358 20.46 -10.49 -9.71
C ALA A 358 21.43 -10.12 -8.57
N TYR A 359 22.49 -10.89 -8.38
CA TYR A 359 23.53 -10.63 -7.37
C TYR A 359 24.24 -9.28 -7.59
N LYS A 360 24.53 -8.91 -8.85
CA LYS A 360 25.15 -7.62 -9.19
C LYS A 360 24.20 -6.42 -9.01
N LYS A 361 22.87 -6.63 -9.07
CA LYS A 361 21.84 -5.58 -8.95
C LYS A 361 21.38 -5.32 -7.51
N GLY A 362 21.83 -6.12 -6.54
CA GLY A 362 21.53 -5.93 -5.12
C GLY A 362 20.30 -6.68 -4.60
N PRO A 363 20.04 -6.67 -3.28
CA PRO A 363 19.20 -7.65 -2.59
C PRO A 363 17.71 -7.67 -2.98
N LEU A 364 17.21 -6.60 -3.61
CA LEU A 364 15.81 -6.46 -3.99
C LEU A 364 15.43 -7.23 -5.28
N ALA A 365 16.40 -7.54 -6.15
CA ALA A 365 16.15 -8.25 -7.41
C ALA A 365 16.20 -9.78 -7.27
N ALA A 366 16.84 -10.30 -6.22
CA ALA A 366 16.95 -11.74 -5.97
C ALA A 366 15.62 -12.38 -5.57
N ALA A 367 14.73 -11.63 -4.90
CA ALA A 367 13.41 -12.11 -4.48
C ALA A 367 12.41 -12.22 -5.65
N GLN A 368 12.52 -11.35 -6.66
CA GLN A 368 11.63 -11.36 -7.84
C GLN A 368 11.97 -12.49 -8.83
N ALA A 369 13.26 -12.84 -8.97
CA ALA A 369 13.67 -13.94 -9.84
C ALA A 369 13.30 -15.33 -9.31
N GLN A 370 13.13 -15.48 -7.98
CA GLN A 370 12.68 -16.72 -7.36
C GLN A 370 11.16 -16.91 -7.50
N ALA A 371 10.37 -15.83 -7.58
CA ALA A 371 8.92 -15.87 -7.74
C ALA A 371 8.47 -16.24 -9.18
N GLU A 372 9.24 -15.86 -10.19
CA GLU A 372 9.00 -16.27 -11.59
C GLU A 372 9.30 -17.75 -11.87
N ILE A 373 9.84 -18.50 -10.90
CA ILE A 373 10.09 -19.96 -11.03
C ILE A 373 8.84 -20.79 -10.72
N ASP A 374 7.89 -20.26 -9.95
CA ASP A 374 6.67 -21.00 -9.55
C ASP A 374 5.51 -20.87 -10.56
N ASP A 375 5.49 -19.86 -11.43
CA ASP A 375 4.39 -19.63 -12.39
C ASP A 375 4.54 -20.42 -13.72
N ASP A 376 5.76 -20.81 -14.11
CA ASP A 376 6.01 -21.49 -15.41
C ASP A 376 5.89 -23.03 -15.34
N LEU A 377 5.80 -23.62 -14.13
CA LEU A 377 5.63 -25.06 -13.95
C LEU A 377 4.16 -25.49 -13.76
N GLY A 378 3.21 -24.55 -13.84
CA GLY A 378 1.78 -24.79 -13.55
C GLY A 378 0.84 -24.91 -14.76
N SER A 379 1.31 -24.77 -16.00
CA SER A 379 0.43 -24.71 -17.18
C SER A 379 0.89 -25.59 -18.35
N SER A 380 0.87 -26.91 -18.17
CA SER A 380 0.77 -27.86 -19.29
C SER A 380 -0.34 -28.87 -19.03
N ASP A 381 -1.56 -28.36 -19.17
CA ASP A 381 -2.78 -29.15 -19.26
C ASP A 381 -2.74 -30.05 -20.49
N LEU A 382 -3.15 -31.29 -20.29
CA LEU A 382 -3.28 -32.36 -21.27
C LEU A 382 -4.45 -32.03 -22.20
N HIS A 383 -4.21 -31.88 -23.50
CA HIS A 383 -5.18 -32.27 -24.53
C HIS A 383 -4.43 -32.85 -25.72
N GLY A 384 -4.69 -34.14 -25.97
CA GLY A 384 -4.35 -34.80 -27.22
C GLY A 384 -5.29 -34.36 -28.34
N ASP A 385 -4.87 -34.73 -29.55
CA ASP A 385 -5.61 -35.04 -30.79
C ASP A 385 -4.56 -34.89 -31.91
N ASP A 386 -4.01 -35.99 -32.42
CA ASP A 386 -4.45 -36.70 -33.62
C ASP A 386 -4.16 -35.99 -34.95
N GLU A 387 -3.72 -36.81 -35.91
CA GLU A 387 -3.92 -36.69 -37.37
C GLU A 387 -2.89 -36.01 -38.31
N TYR A 388 -2.45 -36.86 -39.27
CA TYR A 388 -1.86 -36.67 -40.62
C TYR A 388 -0.44 -36.08 -40.75
N GLU A 389 0.49 -36.64 -41.53
CA GLU A 389 0.51 -37.72 -42.53
C GLU A 389 1.94 -38.29 -42.62
#